data_AF-A0A5Q0CAL3-F1
#
_entry.id   AF-A0A5Q0CAL3-F1
#
_cell.length_a   1.000
_cell.length_b   1.000
_cell.length_c   1.000
_cell.angle_alpha   90.00
_cell.angle_beta   90.00
_cell.angle_gamma   90.00
#
_symmetry.space_group_name_H-M   'P 1'
#
loop_
_entity.id
_entity.type
_entity.pdbx_description
1 polymer ?
#
loop_
_entity_poly.entity_id
_entity_poly.type
_entity_poly.pdbx_seq_one_letter_code
_entity_poly.pdbx_strand_id
1 'polypeptide(L)'
;MRLLLVIGLSLASAGYSFWTLEMTRSTTIGLEPTGYDLTYTMTWGFGMDQEFSFARTGSSVSGPSSGSIDIWKKPYNSGLALYRSVDGATYYLGLGYKLFTFRPSSGYLKSSCNPDDIPTHTELGMQLSKRIGHERIEALDPGAQHLFNYIEADQQGTLPSLPLSSRYYENLVYLGKFGLIRSEERGSDVGFTPADKSSEPRLGLEFSCG
;
A
#
# COMPACT_ATOMS: atom_id res chain seq x y z
N MET A 1 -21.40 -5.48 -43.82
CA MET A 1 -20.00 -5.65 -43.37
C MET A 1 -19.58 -4.64 -42.29
N ARG A 2 -19.75 -3.32 -42.51
CA ARG A 2 -19.41 -2.29 -41.48
C ARG A 2 -20.21 -2.42 -40.17
N LEU A 3 -21.52 -2.69 -40.24
CA LEU A 3 -22.36 -2.87 -39.05
C LEU A 3 -21.94 -4.06 -38.18
N LEU A 4 -21.62 -5.20 -38.80
CA LEU A 4 -21.16 -6.41 -38.09
C LEU A 4 -19.78 -6.21 -37.45
N LEU A 5 -18.88 -5.46 -38.10
CA LEU A 5 -17.59 -5.06 -37.53
C LEU A 5 -17.75 -4.14 -36.31
N VAL A 6 -18.64 -3.15 -36.39
CA VAL A 6 -18.93 -2.24 -35.27
C VAL A 6 -19.56 -2.98 -34.09
N ILE A 7 -20.49 -3.90 -34.34
CA ILE A 7 -21.10 -4.75 -33.31
C ILE A 7 -20.03 -5.66 -32.67
N GLY A 8 -19.19 -6.29 -33.48
CA GLY A 8 -18.09 -7.13 -32.99
C GLY A 8 -17.08 -6.38 -32.12
N LEU A 9 -16.65 -5.19 -32.55
CA LEU A 9 -15.74 -4.32 -31.76
C LEU A 9 -16.39 -3.83 -30.47
N SER A 10 -17.69 -3.50 -30.50
CA SER A 10 -18.42 -3.06 -29.31
C SER A 10 -18.56 -4.18 -28.28
N LEU A 11 -18.89 -5.40 -28.73
CA LEU A 11 -18.95 -6.59 -27.86
C LEU A 11 -17.58 -6.94 -27.28
N ALA A 12 -16.52 -6.87 -28.08
CA ALA A 12 -15.16 -7.09 -27.59
C ALA A 12 -14.74 -6.04 -26.55
N SER A 13 -15.07 -4.77 -26.77
CA SER A 13 -14.77 -3.68 -25.84
C SER A 13 -15.57 -3.78 -24.53
N ALA A 14 -16.86 -4.13 -24.63
CA ALA A 14 -17.71 -4.38 -23.48
C ALA A 14 -17.24 -5.60 -22.68
N GLY A 15 -16.88 -6.70 -23.36
CA GLY A 15 -16.31 -7.89 -22.73
C GLY A 15 -14.98 -7.61 -22.03
N TYR A 16 -14.09 -6.83 -22.67
CA TYR A 16 -12.83 -6.41 -22.05
C TYR A 16 -13.07 -5.53 -20.82
N SER A 17 -14.01 -4.56 -20.90
CA SER A 17 -14.33 -3.68 -19.77
C SER A 17 -14.96 -4.43 -18.59
N PHE A 18 -15.80 -5.43 -18.87
CA PHE A 18 -16.35 -6.30 -17.84
C PHE A 18 -15.26 -7.14 -17.18
N TRP A 19 -14.35 -7.70 -17.99
CA TRP A 19 -13.22 -8.47 -17.48
C TRP A 19 -12.29 -7.62 -16.60
N THR A 20 -11.97 -6.39 -16.99
CA THR A 20 -11.12 -5.52 -16.14
C THR A 20 -11.79 -5.13 -14.83
N LEU A 21 -13.11 -4.91 -14.82
CA LEU A 21 -13.88 -4.64 -13.59
C LEU A 21 -13.87 -5.86 -12.66
N GLU A 22 -14.10 -7.06 -13.19
CA GLU A 22 -14.02 -8.29 -12.41
C GLU A 22 -12.62 -8.51 -11.83
N MET A 23 -11.59 -8.08 -12.55
CA MET A 23 -10.20 -8.26 -12.14
C MET A 23 -9.61 -7.07 -11.37
N THR A 24 -10.39 -6.06 -11.01
CA THR A 24 -9.89 -4.92 -10.22
C THR A 24 -10.53 -4.90 -8.84
N ARG A 25 -9.72 -4.78 -7.79
CA ARG A 25 -10.19 -4.60 -6.41
C ARG A 25 -9.53 -3.38 -5.82
N SER A 26 -10.27 -2.60 -5.05
CA SER A 26 -9.76 -1.38 -4.46
C SER A 26 -10.39 -1.13 -3.10
N THR A 27 -9.64 -0.49 -2.23
CA THR A 27 -10.12 -0.07 -0.92
C THR A 27 -9.60 1.32 -0.59
N THR A 28 -10.41 2.11 0.10
CA THR A 28 -10.18 3.53 0.34
C THR A 28 -10.29 3.85 1.81
N ILE A 29 -9.37 4.67 2.31
CA ILE A 29 -9.45 5.25 3.66
C ILE A 29 -9.36 6.77 3.58
N GLY A 30 -10.07 7.45 4.47
CA GLY A 30 -9.91 8.89 4.69
C GLY A 30 -8.66 9.16 5.54
N LEU A 31 -7.79 10.05 5.08
CA LEU A 31 -6.60 10.55 5.78
C LEU A 31 -6.95 11.78 6.60
N GLU A 32 -7.60 11.58 7.75
CA GLU A 32 -7.88 12.68 8.66
C GLU A 32 -6.61 13.13 9.41
N PRO A 33 -6.45 14.44 9.66
CA PRO A 33 -7.39 15.53 9.38
C PRO A 33 -7.15 16.24 8.02
N THR A 34 -6.40 15.64 7.09
CA THR A 34 -5.89 16.38 5.91
C THR A 34 -6.91 16.52 4.77
N GLY A 35 -8.04 15.83 4.86
CA GLY A 35 -9.12 15.89 3.86
C GLY A 35 -8.74 15.27 2.53
N TYR A 36 -7.92 14.22 2.58
CA TYR A 36 -7.59 13.38 1.43
C TYR A 36 -8.08 11.96 1.67
N ASP A 37 -8.53 11.32 0.60
CA ASP A 37 -8.78 9.89 0.58
C ASP A 37 -7.61 9.20 -0.12
N LEU A 38 -7.13 8.11 0.47
CA LEU A 38 -6.10 7.25 -0.10
C LEU A 38 -6.77 5.96 -0.56
N THR A 39 -6.72 5.72 -1.86
CA THR A 39 -7.24 4.50 -2.49
C THR A 39 -6.08 3.62 -2.89
N TYR A 40 -6.09 2.39 -2.41
CA TYR A 40 -5.21 1.33 -2.87
C TYR A 40 -5.97 0.42 -3.82
N THR A 41 -5.40 0.15 -4.98
CA THR A 41 -6.00 -0.62 -6.06
C THR A 41 -5.07 -1.74 -6.46
N MET A 42 -5.66 -2.89 -6.76
CA MET A 42 -4.97 -4.03 -7.31
C MET A 42 -5.74 -4.59 -8.49
N THR A 43 -5.00 -4.88 -9.55
CA THR A 43 -5.57 -5.39 -10.80
C THR A 43 -4.91 -6.73 -11.13
N TRP A 44 -5.75 -7.71 -11.44
CA TRP A 44 -5.40 -9.07 -11.81
C TRP A 44 -5.58 -9.24 -13.33
N GLY A 45 -4.95 -10.25 -13.92
CA GLY A 45 -5.19 -10.59 -15.32
C GLY A 45 -4.08 -11.44 -15.91
N PHE A 46 -3.44 -10.93 -16.96
CA PHE A 46 -2.19 -11.50 -17.48
C PHE A 46 -0.98 -11.22 -16.56
N GLY A 47 -1.16 -10.31 -15.61
CA GLY A 47 -0.20 -9.92 -14.58
C GLY A 47 -0.91 -9.65 -13.25
N MET A 48 -0.18 -9.03 -12.33
CA MET A 48 -0.73 -8.53 -11.08
C MET A 48 -0.07 -7.19 -10.84
N ASP A 49 -0.88 -6.15 -10.81
CA ASP A 49 -0.43 -4.77 -10.68
C ASP A 49 -1.01 -4.17 -9.41
N GLN A 50 -0.24 -3.37 -8.69
CA GLN A 50 -0.75 -2.54 -7.60
C GLN A 50 -0.53 -1.05 -7.89
N GLU A 51 -1.47 -0.26 -7.41
CA GLU A 51 -1.48 1.20 -7.52
C GLU A 51 -2.04 1.80 -6.23
N PHE A 52 -1.60 3.01 -5.88
CA PHE A 52 -2.37 3.85 -4.98
C PHE A 52 -2.53 5.25 -5.54
N SER A 53 -3.61 5.91 -5.15
CA SER A 53 -3.91 7.28 -5.54
C SER A 53 -4.50 8.08 -4.39
N PHE A 54 -4.32 9.39 -4.46
CA PHE A 54 -4.94 10.33 -3.54
C PHE A 54 -6.03 11.11 -4.25
N ALA A 55 -7.13 11.40 -3.55
CA ALA A 55 -8.12 12.38 -3.98
C ALA A 55 -8.45 13.29 -2.80
N ARG A 56 -8.89 14.52 -3.05
CA ARG A 56 -9.51 15.33 -1.98
C ARG A 56 -10.82 14.65 -1.58
N THR A 57 -11.10 14.58 -0.29
CA THR A 57 -12.34 13.95 0.20
C THR A 57 -13.56 14.60 -0.45
N GLY A 58 -14.43 13.78 -1.06
CA GLY A 58 -15.61 14.23 -1.80
C GLY A 58 -15.35 14.75 -3.23
N SER A 59 -14.11 14.73 -3.71
CA SER A 59 -13.77 15.11 -5.09
C SER A 59 -14.00 13.95 -6.07
N SER A 60 -14.60 14.25 -7.23
CA SER A 60 -14.66 13.32 -8.37
C SER A 60 -13.40 13.35 -9.26
N VAL A 61 -12.48 14.29 -9.00
CA VAL A 61 -11.21 14.43 -9.72
C VAL A 61 -10.13 13.60 -9.02
N SER A 62 -9.47 12.73 -9.78
CA SER A 62 -8.31 11.97 -9.32
C SER A 62 -7.13 12.90 -9.07
N GLY A 63 -6.41 12.65 -7.97
CA GLY A 63 -5.18 13.37 -7.63
C GLY A 63 -3.93 12.56 -8.00
N PRO A 64 -2.78 12.79 -7.32
CA PRO A 64 -1.55 12.09 -7.63
C PRO A 64 -1.68 10.59 -7.39
N SER A 65 -1.00 9.81 -8.23
CA SER A 65 -0.98 8.35 -8.19
C SER A 65 0.46 7.83 -8.25
N SER A 66 0.68 6.64 -7.69
CA SER A 66 1.93 5.89 -7.87
C SER A 66 2.15 5.44 -9.32
N GLY A 67 1.08 5.41 -10.13
CA GLY A 67 1.01 4.62 -11.36
C GLY A 67 0.90 3.12 -11.07
N SER A 68 0.60 2.35 -12.12
CA SER A 68 0.56 0.89 -12.07
C SER A 68 1.98 0.33 -11.88
N ILE A 69 2.14 -0.59 -10.92
CA ILE A 69 3.39 -1.29 -10.65
C ILE A 69 3.17 -2.80 -10.70
N ASP A 70 3.86 -3.46 -11.63
CA ASP A 70 3.85 -4.92 -11.79
C ASP A 70 4.53 -5.62 -10.61
N ILE A 71 3.80 -6.51 -9.97
CA ILE A 71 4.20 -7.35 -8.85
C ILE A 71 4.03 -8.85 -9.16
N TRP A 72 3.73 -9.22 -10.41
CA TRP A 72 3.44 -10.60 -10.84
C TRP A 72 4.51 -11.61 -10.47
N LYS A 73 5.80 -11.23 -10.53
CA LYS A 73 6.91 -12.12 -10.18
C LYS A 73 6.97 -12.47 -8.68
N LYS A 74 6.32 -11.68 -7.83
CA LYS A 74 6.28 -11.85 -6.37
C LYS A 74 4.91 -11.38 -5.84
N PRO A 75 3.81 -12.11 -6.12
CA PRO A 75 2.45 -11.66 -5.80
C PRO A 75 2.20 -11.55 -4.28
N TYR A 76 2.96 -12.30 -3.48
CA TYR A 76 2.98 -12.22 -2.01
C TYR A 76 3.79 -11.03 -1.49
N ASN A 77 4.23 -10.12 -2.36
CA ASN A 77 4.87 -8.85 -2.01
C ASN A 77 3.92 -7.67 -2.26
N SER A 78 2.61 -7.91 -2.29
CA SER A 78 1.61 -6.86 -2.44
C SER A 78 1.28 -6.23 -1.10
N GLY A 79 1.05 -4.92 -1.12
CA GLY A 79 0.68 -4.16 0.06
C GLY A 79 1.42 -2.85 0.19
N LEU A 80 0.86 -2.01 1.05
CA LEU A 80 1.29 -0.63 1.25
C LEU A 80 1.26 -0.31 2.74
N ALA A 81 2.43 -0.15 3.36
CA ALA A 81 2.49 0.37 4.73
C ALA A 81 2.37 1.90 4.71
N LEU A 82 1.54 2.41 5.62
CA LEU A 82 1.22 3.83 5.72
C LEU A 82 1.69 4.40 7.06
N TYR A 83 2.44 5.48 6.97
CA TYR A 83 2.95 6.24 8.10
C TYR A 83 2.65 7.72 7.92
N ARG A 84 2.67 8.44 9.05
CA ARG A 84 2.55 9.89 9.09
C ARG A 84 3.63 10.46 9.99
N SER A 85 4.22 11.58 9.61
CA SER A 85 5.10 12.33 10.52
C SER A 85 4.31 12.80 11.75
N VAL A 86 4.97 12.92 12.89
CA VAL A 86 4.33 13.37 14.15
C VAL A 86 3.68 14.76 14.02
N ASP A 87 4.21 15.63 13.16
CA ASP A 87 3.65 16.95 12.86
C ASP A 87 2.48 16.91 11.86
N GLY A 88 2.15 15.74 11.29
CA GLY A 88 1.09 15.55 10.31
C GLY A 88 1.39 16.10 8.91
N ALA A 89 2.58 16.66 8.67
CA ALA A 89 2.90 17.37 7.43
C ALA A 89 3.20 16.44 6.24
N THR A 90 3.67 15.21 6.50
CA THR A 90 4.08 14.26 5.47
C THR A 90 3.57 12.86 5.77
N TYR A 91 3.05 12.19 4.74
CA TYR A 91 2.76 10.76 4.76
C TYR A 91 3.88 10.00 4.05
N TYR A 92 4.27 8.86 4.62
CA TYR A 92 5.25 7.94 4.04
C TYR A 92 4.57 6.63 3.71
N LEU A 93 4.86 6.12 2.52
CA LEU A 93 4.15 5.02 1.87
C LEU A 93 5.17 4.02 1.33
N GLY A 94 5.21 2.82 1.90
CA GLY A 94 6.17 1.78 1.54
C GLY A 94 5.52 0.61 0.83
N LEU A 95 5.98 0.33 -0.41
CA LEU A 95 5.55 -0.83 -1.20
C LEU A 95 6.62 -1.94 -1.25
N GLY A 96 7.71 -1.80 -0.48
CA GLY A 96 8.88 -2.69 -0.43
C GLY A 96 9.73 -2.79 -1.70
N TYR A 97 9.32 -2.19 -2.82
CA TYR A 97 10.16 -1.95 -4.00
C TYR A 97 10.37 -0.46 -4.30
N LYS A 98 9.63 0.42 -3.61
CA LYS A 98 9.77 1.87 -3.70
C LYS A 98 9.20 2.55 -2.46
N LEU A 99 9.79 3.69 -2.11
CA LEU A 99 9.26 4.60 -1.09
C LEU A 99 8.54 5.76 -1.77
N PHE A 100 7.41 6.18 -1.19
CA PHE A 100 6.72 7.39 -1.59
C PHE A 100 6.50 8.32 -0.41
N THR A 101 6.52 9.61 -0.68
CA THR A 101 6.21 10.66 0.30
C THR A 101 5.16 11.58 -0.26
N PHE A 102 4.09 11.79 0.51
CA PHE A 102 2.99 12.65 0.14
C PHE A 102 2.89 13.85 1.09
N ARG A 103 2.80 15.06 0.53
CA ARG A 103 2.61 16.32 1.29
C ARG A 103 1.20 16.86 1.03
N PRO A 104 0.27 16.73 1.99
CA PRO A 104 -1.12 17.15 1.82
C PRO A 104 -1.30 18.65 1.58
N SER A 105 -0.40 19.50 2.13
CA SER A 105 -0.46 20.95 1.96
C SER A 105 -0.33 21.39 0.50
N SER A 106 0.47 20.68 -0.30
CA SER A 106 0.70 20.96 -1.71
C SER A 106 0.09 19.93 -2.66
N GLY A 107 -0.44 18.82 -2.15
CA GLY A 107 -0.88 17.68 -2.96
C GLY A 107 0.27 16.99 -3.70
N TYR A 108 1.51 17.17 -3.25
CA TYR A 108 2.70 16.67 -3.95
C TYR A 108 3.02 15.23 -3.53
N LEU A 109 3.20 14.35 -4.52
CA LEU A 109 3.65 12.97 -4.34
C LEU A 109 5.03 12.81 -4.97
N LYS A 110 6.02 12.41 -4.17
CA LYS A 110 7.36 12.03 -4.62
C LYS A 110 7.51 10.52 -4.49
N SER A 111 8.19 9.90 -5.44
CA SER A 111 8.69 8.53 -5.32
C SER A 111 10.22 8.55 -5.21
N SER A 112 10.80 7.63 -4.45
CA SER A 112 12.25 7.51 -4.28
C SER A 112 12.72 6.05 -4.29
N CYS A 113 13.94 5.89 -4.80
CA CYS A 113 14.77 4.70 -4.73
C CYS A 113 16.12 4.97 -4.05
N ASN A 114 16.29 6.14 -3.43
CA ASN A 114 17.49 6.49 -2.69
C ASN A 114 17.33 6.07 -1.22
N PRO A 115 18.16 5.17 -0.68
CA PRO A 115 18.12 4.81 0.73
C PRO A 115 18.22 6.01 1.69
N ASP A 116 18.86 7.10 1.27
CA ASP A 116 18.95 8.32 2.09
C ASP A 116 17.60 9.05 2.26
N ASP A 117 16.60 8.75 1.42
CA ASP A 117 15.24 9.27 1.59
C ASP A 117 14.41 8.46 2.62
N ILE A 118 14.93 7.33 3.12
CA ILE A 118 14.28 6.57 4.18
C ILE A 118 14.34 7.37 5.49
N PRO A 119 13.22 7.52 6.21
CA PRO A 119 13.21 8.17 7.51
C PRO A 119 14.22 7.55 8.49
N THR A 120 14.80 8.38 9.36
CA THR A 120 15.77 7.94 10.36
C THR A 120 15.22 6.76 11.17
N HIS A 121 16.00 5.68 11.29
CA HIS A 121 15.58 4.54 12.08
C HIS A 121 15.65 4.82 13.58
N THR A 122 14.75 4.20 14.35
CA THR A 122 14.94 4.06 15.80
C THR A 122 16.14 3.16 16.09
N GLU A 123 16.55 3.05 17.36
CA GLU A 123 17.59 2.10 17.75
C GLU A 123 17.26 0.66 17.31
N LEU A 124 16.01 0.22 17.49
CA LEU A 124 15.55 -1.10 17.03
C LEU A 124 15.60 -1.21 15.51
N GLY A 125 15.07 -0.21 14.79
CA GLY A 125 15.09 -0.18 13.33
C GLY A 125 16.51 -0.26 12.77
N MET A 126 17.45 0.45 13.38
CA MET A 126 18.87 0.45 13.01
C MET A 126 19.53 -0.92 13.26
N GLN A 127 19.18 -1.60 14.35
CA GLN A 127 19.71 -2.95 14.63
C GLN A 127 19.16 -3.97 13.63
N LEU A 128 17.90 -3.83 13.21
CA LEU A 128 17.25 -4.70 12.25
C LEU A 128 17.76 -4.46 10.82
N SER A 129 17.95 -3.21 10.40
CA SER A 129 18.41 -2.86 9.05
C SER A 129 19.83 -3.37 8.74
N LYS A 130 20.66 -3.55 9.77
CA LYS A 130 22.04 -4.05 9.64
C LYS A 130 22.16 -5.58 9.60
N ARG A 131 21.07 -6.32 9.81
CA ARG A 131 21.12 -7.79 9.98
C ARG A 131 20.58 -8.54 8.77
N ILE A 132 21.26 -9.64 8.46
CA ILE A 132 20.85 -10.60 7.44
C ILE A 132 20.51 -11.92 8.15
N GLY A 133 19.36 -12.51 7.85
CA GLY A 133 18.93 -13.83 8.33
C GLY A 133 17.71 -13.81 9.26
N HIS A 134 16.70 -14.63 8.93
CA HIS A 134 15.40 -14.66 9.59
C HIS A 134 15.47 -14.96 11.09
N GLU A 135 16.25 -15.95 11.53
CA GLU A 135 16.36 -16.35 12.95
C GLU A 135 16.88 -15.22 13.84
N ARG A 136 17.84 -14.42 13.34
CA ARG A 136 18.42 -13.31 14.10
C ARG A 136 17.49 -12.11 14.17
N ILE A 137 16.68 -11.91 13.14
CA ILE A 137 15.64 -10.88 13.10
C ILE A 137 14.51 -11.27 14.06
N GLU A 138 14.07 -12.53 14.02
CA GLU A 138 13.01 -13.05 14.90
C GLU A 138 13.41 -12.99 16.38
N ALA A 139 14.67 -13.29 16.70
CA ALA A 139 15.16 -13.21 18.09
C ALA A 139 15.16 -11.77 18.66
N LEU A 140 15.29 -10.75 17.81
CA LEU A 140 15.30 -9.35 18.23
C LEU A 140 13.91 -8.71 18.26
N ASP A 141 13.01 -9.18 17.42
CA ASP A 141 11.68 -8.60 17.28
C ASP A 141 10.62 -9.69 17.07
N PRO A 142 10.37 -10.56 18.06
CA PRO A 142 9.56 -11.75 17.89
C PRO A 142 8.11 -11.42 17.49
N GLY A 143 7.56 -12.20 16.56
CA GLY A 143 6.17 -12.11 16.11
C GLY A 143 5.85 -10.91 15.21
N ALA A 144 6.80 -10.03 14.92
CA ALA A 144 6.56 -8.93 14.01
C ALA A 144 6.40 -9.43 12.56
N GLN A 145 5.32 -8.96 11.92
CA GLN A 145 4.91 -9.46 10.62
C GLN A 145 5.84 -8.98 9.51
N HIS A 146 6.02 -9.80 8.49
CA HIS A 146 6.55 -9.34 7.22
C HIS A 146 5.54 -8.38 6.56
N LEU A 147 6.05 -7.37 5.86
CA LEU A 147 5.26 -6.32 5.20
C LEU A 147 4.09 -6.86 4.39
N PHE A 148 4.26 -8.01 3.77
CA PHE A 148 3.36 -8.52 2.75
C PHE A 148 2.56 -9.76 3.16
N ASN A 149 2.33 -9.94 4.45
CA ASN A 149 1.38 -10.93 4.92
C ASN A 149 -0.06 -10.52 4.57
N TYR A 150 -0.90 -11.52 4.28
CA TYR A 150 -2.35 -11.34 4.14
C TYR A 150 -2.95 -10.59 5.33
N ILE A 151 -4.04 -9.87 5.03
CA ILE A 151 -4.95 -9.28 6.00
C ILE A 151 -5.99 -10.34 6.35
N GLU A 152 -6.12 -10.64 7.63
CA GLU A 152 -7.21 -11.50 8.10
C GLU A 152 -8.52 -10.70 8.09
N ALA A 153 -9.66 -11.37 7.85
CA ALA A 153 -10.93 -10.70 7.63
C ALA A 153 -11.38 -9.81 8.82
N ASP A 154 -11.04 -10.21 10.05
CA ASP A 154 -11.34 -9.51 11.31
C ASP A 154 -10.42 -8.29 11.58
N GLN A 155 -9.30 -8.20 10.88
CA GLN A 155 -8.31 -7.13 11.02
C GLN A 155 -8.68 -5.87 10.24
N GLN A 156 -9.70 -5.91 9.37
CA GLN A 156 -10.07 -4.77 8.54
C GLN A 156 -10.66 -3.61 9.36
N GLY A 157 -10.44 -2.37 8.92
CA GLY A 157 -11.01 -1.20 9.57
C GLY A 157 -10.67 0.12 8.90
N THR A 158 -10.99 1.22 9.59
CA THR A 158 -10.58 2.58 9.24
C THR A 158 -9.33 2.98 10.02
N LEU A 159 -8.77 4.18 9.78
CA LEU A 159 -7.65 4.68 10.58
C LEU A 159 -7.93 4.60 12.10
N PRO A 160 -6.92 4.26 12.91
CA PRO A 160 -7.06 4.23 14.35
C PRO A 160 -7.21 5.65 14.90
N SER A 161 -8.06 5.82 15.92
CA SER A 161 -8.27 7.11 16.60
C SER A 161 -7.03 7.58 17.37
N LEU A 162 -6.22 6.64 17.84
CA LEU A 162 -4.97 6.87 18.58
C LEU A 162 -3.85 6.03 17.94
N PRO A 163 -3.26 6.50 16.83
CA PRO A 163 -2.20 5.76 16.17
C PRO A 163 -0.92 5.74 17.01
N LEU A 164 -0.20 4.62 16.98
CA LEU A 164 1.01 4.40 17.78
C LEU A 164 2.26 4.93 17.07
N SER A 165 3.24 5.39 17.86
CA SER A 165 4.57 5.71 17.34
C SER A 165 5.18 4.49 16.63
N SER A 166 5.86 4.74 15.51
CA SER A 166 6.56 3.68 14.80
C SER A 166 7.65 3.08 15.70
N ARG A 167 7.73 1.75 15.68
CA ARG A 167 8.77 0.97 16.37
C ARG A 167 10.10 1.07 15.64
N TYR A 168 10.10 1.30 14.33
CA TYR A 168 11.28 1.19 13.47
C TYR A 168 11.80 2.53 12.94
N TYR A 169 10.96 3.57 12.89
CA TYR A 169 11.31 4.88 12.34
C TYR A 169 11.05 6.01 13.35
N GLU A 170 12.02 6.88 13.52
CA GLU A 170 11.92 8.05 14.40
C GLU A 170 10.93 9.08 13.85
N ASN A 171 10.26 9.81 14.74
CA ASN A 171 9.33 10.89 14.42
C ASN A 171 8.17 10.51 13.49
N LEU A 172 7.90 9.21 13.36
CA LEU A 172 6.77 8.68 12.61
C LEU A 172 5.76 7.99 13.51
N VAL A 173 4.55 7.97 13.01
CA VAL A 173 3.40 7.28 13.56
C VAL A 173 2.94 6.27 12.52
N TYR A 174 2.80 5.00 12.92
CA TYR A 174 2.28 3.95 12.05
C TYR A 174 0.75 4.00 12.03
N LEU A 175 0.16 4.07 10.83
CA LEU A 175 -1.28 4.19 10.67
C LEU A 175 -1.94 2.85 10.34
N GLY A 176 -1.24 1.98 9.63
CA GLY A 176 -1.76 0.69 9.18
C GLY A 176 -1.15 0.26 7.85
N LYS A 177 -1.72 -0.78 7.26
CA LYS A 177 -1.29 -1.28 5.95
C LYS A 177 -2.48 -1.66 5.07
N PHE A 178 -2.30 -1.51 3.77
CA PHE A 178 -3.11 -2.17 2.77
C PHE A 178 -2.50 -3.49 2.35
N GLY A 179 -3.32 -4.41 1.88
CA GLY A 179 -2.87 -5.69 1.38
C GLY A 179 -4.01 -6.58 0.94
N LEU A 180 -3.66 -7.80 0.55
CA LEU A 180 -4.61 -8.83 0.20
C LEU A 180 -5.36 -9.35 1.40
N ILE A 181 -6.68 -9.47 1.28
CA ILE A 181 -7.47 -10.22 2.25
C ILE A 181 -7.21 -11.72 2.01
N ARG A 182 -6.97 -12.48 3.08
CA ARG A 182 -6.78 -13.93 2.98
C ARG A 182 -8.04 -14.58 2.38
N SER A 183 -7.86 -15.34 1.30
CA SER A 183 -8.91 -16.09 0.64
C SER A 183 -8.39 -17.44 0.14
N GLU A 184 -9.30 -18.37 -0.14
CA GLU A 184 -8.98 -19.65 -0.78
C GLU A 184 -8.60 -19.45 -2.26
N GLU A 185 -9.11 -18.39 -2.89
CA GLU A 185 -8.81 -18.01 -4.26
C GLU A 185 -7.63 -17.04 -4.35
N ARG A 186 -6.97 -16.98 -5.52
CA ARG A 186 -5.89 -16.01 -5.76
C ARG A 186 -6.50 -14.62 -5.99
N GLY A 187 -6.37 -13.74 -5.00
CA GLY A 187 -6.65 -12.32 -5.16
C GLY A 187 -8.13 -11.95 -5.16
N SER A 188 -8.87 -12.35 -4.13
CA SER A 188 -10.31 -12.06 -4.07
C SER A 188 -10.61 -10.58 -3.83
N ASP A 189 -9.89 -9.96 -2.89
CA ASP A 189 -10.17 -8.60 -2.42
C ASP A 189 -8.98 -7.96 -1.69
N VAL A 190 -9.03 -6.64 -1.50
CA VAL A 190 -8.02 -5.85 -0.81
C VAL A 190 -8.62 -5.12 0.39
N GLY A 191 -7.86 -5.07 1.47
CA GLY A 191 -8.30 -4.46 2.73
C GLY A 191 -7.29 -3.46 3.27
N PHE A 192 -7.73 -2.69 4.26
CA PHE A 192 -6.86 -1.89 5.12
C PHE A 192 -6.93 -2.42 6.55
N THR A 193 -5.77 -2.68 7.14
CA THR A 193 -5.64 -3.04 8.57
C THR A 193 -5.04 -1.85 9.33
N PRO A 194 -5.78 -1.27 10.29
CA PRO A 194 -5.23 -0.20 11.13
C PRO A 194 -4.19 -0.71 12.13
N ALA A 195 -3.36 0.21 12.61
CA ALA A 195 -2.25 -0.09 13.52
C ALA A 195 -2.67 -0.64 14.89
N ASP A 196 -3.93 -0.49 15.30
CA ASP A 196 -4.47 -1.06 16.55
C ASP A 196 -4.96 -2.51 16.41
N LYS A 197 -5.10 -3.01 15.17
CA LYS A 197 -5.55 -4.38 14.87
C LYS A 197 -4.43 -5.32 14.41
N SER A 198 -3.28 -4.78 14.01
CA SER A 198 -2.10 -5.60 13.69
C SER A 198 -0.80 -4.88 14.02
N SER A 199 0.23 -5.66 14.31
CA SER A 199 1.59 -5.15 14.52
C SER A 199 2.12 -4.45 13.28
N GLU A 200 2.87 -3.37 13.48
CA GLU A 200 3.65 -2.72 12.43
C GLU A 200 4.53 -3.74 11.69
N PRO A 201 4.48 -3.75 10.34
CA PRO A 201 5.33 -4.62 9.57
C PRO A 201 6.79 -4.22 9.74
N ARG A 202 7.66 -5.21 9.90
CA ARG A 202 9.10 -4.99 10.05
C ARG A 202 9.63 -4.13 8.92
N LEU A 203 10.19 -2.97 9.28
CA LEU A 203 10.87 -2.08 8.34
C LEU A 203 10.02 -1.76 7.09
N GLY A 204 8.73 -1.43 7.28
CA GLY A 204 7.78 -1.28 6.18
C GLY A 204 8.06 -0.16 5.17
N LEU A 205 9.04 0.71 5.40
CA LEU A 205 9.50 1.73 4.45
C LEU A 205 10.80 1.36 3.74
N GLU A 206 11.45 0.25 4.13
CA GLU A 206 12.58 -0.29 3.36
C GLU A 206 12.11 -0.76 2.00
N PHE A 207 12.99 -0.65 1.01
CA PHE A 207 12.68 -1.05 -0.35
C PHE A 207 13.89 -1.64 -1.08
N SER A 208 13.61 -2.47 -2.07
CA SER A 208 14.58 -2.94 -3.05
C SER A 208 14.17 -2.49 -4.44
N CYS A 209 14.84 -1.47 -4.97
CA CYS A 209 14.60 -1.01 -6.34
C CYS A 209 15.42 -1.84 -7.35
N GLY A 210 14.74 -2.66 -8.16
CA GLY A 210 15.35 -3.46 -9.23
C GLY A 210 15.80 -4.85 -8.78
#